data_AF-A0A8T4MCL3-F1
#
_entry.id   AF-A0A8T4MCL3-F1
#
_cell.length_a   1.000
_cell.length_b   1.000
_cell.length_c   1.000
_cell.angle_alpha   90.00
_cell.angle_beta   90.00
_cell.angle_gamma   90.00
#
_symmetry.space_group_name_H-M   'P 1'
#
loop_
_entity.id
_entity.type
_entity.pdbx_description
1 polymer ?
#
loop_
_entity_poly.entity_id
_entity_poly.type
_entity_poly.pdbx_seq_one_letter_code
_entity_poly.pdbx_strand_id
1 'polypeptide(L)'
;MSWLDKLKALFNIEVNSPLININVTRNSDNSLRGKGYSIDEEKQRLYVNYDGLPEEKKKKLAEIFRDRVESGGEVFEDKTYILLKDLYDYQKNKGEDKKVLDFFAPLIPKDDYEALEASLYLRKKFSERLDVRKLKEDIRRRFGDRGNNISNLCTAGYFEKFLIQLYNYSREDFKEIYEVIVSKSAMAVFVSSQMSDYEITQDLRRKIDLSKKYGLDFVHIHGIGERNILTVRRWIEENKGSLDFLNKEIFEKEGIIIVELLL
;
A
#
# COMPACT_ATOMS: atom_id res chain seq x y z
N MET A 1 10.59 -40.70 1.95
CA MET A 1 9.13 -40.59 1.71
C MET A 1 8.87 -39.21 1.14
N SER A 2 8.27 -39.09 -0.05
CA SER A 2 8.05 -37.77 -0.67
C SER A 2 7.03 -36.96 0.13
N TRP A 3 7.06 -35.63 0.00
CA TRP A 3 6.08 -34.76 0.65
C TRP A 3 4.63 -35.15 0.31
N LEU A 4 4.39 -35.55 -0.94
CA LEU A 4 3.09 -36.04 -1.41
C LEU A 4 2.69 -37.34 -0.70
N ASP A 5 3.63 -38.25 -0.49
CA ASP A 5 3.37 -39.52 0.22
C ASP A 5 2.99 -39.28 1.68
N LYS A 6 3.64 -38.31 2.34
CA LYS A 6 3.29 -37.92 3.73
C LYS A 6 1.84 -37.40 3.81
N LEU A 7 1.39 -36.65 2.80
CA LEU A 7 0.00 -36.15 2.72
C LEU A 7 -1.00 -37.24 2.39
N LYS A 8 -0.67 -38.11 1.42
CA LYS A 8 -1.48 -39.30 1.09
C LYS A 8 -1.68 -40.17 2.33
N ALA A 9 -0.62 -40.38 3.12
CA ALA A 9 -0.69 -41.11 4.37
C ALA A 9 -1.53 -40.39 5.44
N LEU A 10 -1.42 -39.06 5.57
CA LEU A 10 -2.16 -38.30 6.58
C LEU A 10 -3.69 -38.31 6.36
N PHE A 11 -4.10 -38.23 5.10
CA PHE A 11 -5.51 -38.20 4.71
C PHE A 11 -6.05 -39.54 4.21
N ASN A 12 -5.22 -40.59 4.20
CA ASN A 12 -5.54 -41.91 3.67
C ASN A 12 -6.13 -41.82 2.24
N ILE A 13 -5.40 -41.15 1.35
CA ILE A 13 -5.83 -40.89 -0.02
C ILE A 13 -5.02 -41.73 -1.00
N GLU A 14 -5.72 -42.49 -1.82
CA GLU A 14 -5.18 -43.14 -3.01
C GLU A 14 -5.49 -42.27 -4.25
N VAL A 15 -4.52 -41.46 -4.69
CA VAL A 15 -4.62 -40.74 -5.97
C VAL A 15 -3.63 -41.36 -6.96
N ASN A 16 -4.17 -41.85 -8.08
CA ASN A 16 -3.40 -42.44 -9.19
C ASN A 16 -2.60 -41.41 -10.01
N SER A 17 -2.74 -40.13 -9.69
CA SER A 17 -2.05 -39.00 -10.34
C SER A 17 -1.36 -38.14 -9.27
N PRO A 18 -0.24 -37.47 -9.56
CA PRO A 18 0.34 -36.52 -8.62
C PRO A 18 -0.68 -35.39 -8.37
N LEU A 19 -1.17 -35.24 -7.14
CA LEU A 19 -1.92 -34.04 -6.76
C LEU A 19 -1.02 -32.83 -7.02
N ILE A 20 -1.43 -31.97 -7.94
CA ILE A 20 -0.61 -30.82 -8.38
C ILE A 20 -0.76 -29.65 -7.40
N ASN A 21 -1.91 -29.55 -6.72
CA ASN A 21 -2.23 -28.38 -5.90
C ASN A 21 -2.95 -28.76 -4.59
N ILE A 22 -2.59 -28.10 -3.49
CA ILE A 22 -3.22 -28.29 -2.18
C ILE A 22 -3.70 -26.94 -1.67
N ASN A 23 -4.97 -26.88 -1.31
CA ASN A 23 -5.58 -25.70 -0.71
C ASN A 23 -5.95 -26.02 0.74
N VAL A 24 -5.36 -25.30 1.68
CA VAL A 24 -5.67 -25.44 3.11
C VAL A 24 -6.46 -24.22 3.54
N THR A 25 -7.73 -24.42 3.90
CA THR A 25 -8.62 -23.35 4.35
C THR A 25 -8.81 -23.44 5.87
N ARG A 26 -8.90 -22.28 6.54
CA ARG A 26 -9.28 -22.19 7.97
C ARG A 26 -10.78 -22.02 8.17
N ASN A 27 -11.50 -21.46 7.20
CA ASN A 27 -12.96 -21.40 7.29
C ASN A 27 -13.57 -22.64 6.66
N SER A 28 -14.63 -23.16 7.29
CA SER A 28 -15.52 -24.15 6.69
C SER A 28 -16.14 -23.54 5.44
N ASP A 29 -15.45 -23.67 4.31
CA ASP A 29 -16.10 -23.59 3.02
C ASP A 29 -17.34 -24.49 3.13
N ASN A 30 -18.51 -23.97 2.77
CA ASN A 30 -19.77 -24.67 3.05
C ASN A 30 -19.80 -26.05 2.35
N SER A 31 -18.98 -26.24 1.33
CA SER A 31 -18.68 -27.48 0.61
C SER A 31 -18.00 -28.57 1.48
N LEU A 32 -17.36 -28.19 2.60
CA LEU A 32 -16.58 -29.06 3.49
C LEU A 32 -17.17 -29.18 4.90
N ARG A 33 -18.37 -28.66 5.15
CA ARG A 33 -19.03 -28.80 6.47
C ARG A 33 -19.16 -30.29 6.86
N GLY A 34 -18.49 -30.67 7.95
CA GLY A 34 -18.48 -32.04 8.48
C GLY A 34 -17.42 -32.98 7.90
N LYS A 35 -16.64 -32.55 6.89
CA LYS A 35 -15.53 -33.34 6.32
C LYS A 35 -14.22 -32.57 6.52
N GLY A 36 -13.20 -33.24 7.09
CA GLY A 36 -11.88 -32.62 7.31
C GLY A 36 -11.11 -32.31 6.01
N TYR A 37 -11.48 -32.94 4.89
CA TYR A 37 -10.89 -32.70 3.57
C TYR A 37 -11.86 -33.12 2.43
N SER A 38 -11.60 -32.64 1.21
CA SER A 38 -12.19 -33.15 -0.04
C SER A 38 -11.14 -33.17 -1.15
N ILE A 39 -11.39 -33.98 -2.18
CA ILE A 39 -10.54 -34.09 -3.35
C ILE A 39 -11.37 -33.71 -4.57
N ASP A 40 -10.83 -32.83 -5.40
CA ASP A 40 -11.31 -32.55 -6.74
C ASP A 40 -10.36 -33.25 -7.71
N GLU A 41 -10.75 -34.43 -8.18
CA GLU A 41 -9.94 -35.27 -9.06
C GLU A 41 -9.76 -34.63 -10.44
N GLU A 42 -10.78 -33.92 -10.94
CA GLU A 42 -10.72 -33.19 -12.22
C GLU A 42 -9.67 -32.08 -12.19
N LYS A 43 -9.62 -31.31 -11.09
CA LYS A 43 -8.63 -30.24 -10.91
C LYS A 43 -7.34 -30.69 -10.23
N GLN A 44 -7.23 -31.98 -9.90
CA GLN A 44 -6.12 -32.58 -9.16
C GLN A 44 -5.76 -31.78 -7.89
N ARG A 45 -6.80 -31.42 -7.13
CA ARG A 45 -6.71 -30.55 -5.95
C ARG A 45 -7.17 -31.23 -4.68
N LEU A 46 -6.37 -31.14 -3.62
CA LEU A 46 -6.76 -31.52 -2.27
C LEU A 46 -7.18 -30.26 -1.50
N TYR A 47 -8.43 -30.22 -1.05
CA TYR A 47 -8.92 -29.19 -0.13
C TYR A 47 -8.90 -29.73 1.29
N VAL A 48 -8.26 -29.01 2.21
CA VAL A 48 -8.16 -29.38 3.62
C VAL A 48 -8.82 -28.29 4.46
N ASN A 49 -9.85 -28.65 5.21
CA ASN A 49 -10.43 -27.78 6.22
C ASN A 49 -9.63 -27.94 7.51
N TYR A 50 -8.66 -27.05 7.74
CA TYR A 50 -7.75 -27.12 8.88
C TYR A 50 -8.51 -27.19 10.21
N ASP A 51 -9.52 -26.35 10.39
CA ASP A 51 -10.26 -26.24 11.65
C ASP A 51 -11.09 -27.49 11.94
N GLY A 52 -11.56 -28.16 10.88
CA GLY A 52 -12.27 -29.44 10.95
C GLY A 52 -11.39 -30.66 11.19
N LEU A 53 -10.06 -30.51 11.29
CA LEU A 53 -9.14 -31.62 11.56
C LEU A 53 -8.95 -31.87 13.06
N PRO A 54 -8.77 -33.14 13.47
CA PRO A 54 -8.26 -33.48 14.80
C PRO A 54 -6.87 -32.85 15.05
N GLU A 55 -6.58 -32.53 16.31
CA GLU A 55 -5.33 -31.85 16.70
C GLU A 55 -4.06 -32.61 16.28
N GLU A 56 -4.09 -33.94 16.33
CA GLU A 56 -2.99 -34.78 15.84
C GLU A 56 -2.73 -34.61 14.34
N LYS A 57 -3.80 -34.49 13.54
CA LYS A 57 -3.68 -34.27 12.10
C LYS A 57 -3.22 -32.85 11.79
N LYS A 58 -3.62 -31.85 12.58
CA LYS A 58 -3.15 -30.46 12.47
C LYS A 58 -1.63 -30.37 12.68
N LYS A 59 -1.11 -31.02 13.72
CA LYS A 59 0.34 -31.06 14.00
C LYS A 59 1.13 -31.72 12.87
N LYS A 60 0.69 -32.91 12.42
CA LYS A 60 1.33 -33.61 11.29
C LYS A 60 1.27 -32.81 9.99
N LEU A 61 0.15 -32.14 9.72
CA LEU A 61 0.02 -31.27 8.56
C LEU A 61 1.03 -30.10 8.63
N ALA A 62 1.16 -29.46 9.79
CA ALA A 62 2.13 -28.38 9.98
C ALA A 62 3.59 -28.85 9.81
N GLU A 63 3.95 -30.04 10.28
CA GLU A 63 5.26 -30.66 10.05
C GLU A 63 5.52 -30.91 8.56
N ILE A 64 4.54 -31.48 7.85
CA ILE A 64 4.62 -31.72 6.41
C ILE A 64 4.85 -30.42 5.62
N PHE A 65 4.15 -29.34 5.97
CA PHE A 65 4.35 -28.04 5.34
C PHE A 65 5.70 -27.41 5.71
N ARG A 66 6.16 -27.56 6.95
CA ARG A 66 7.48 -27.10 7.38
C ARG A 66 8.59 -27.79 6.58
N ASP A 67 8.56 -29.12 6.52
CA ASP A 67 9.52 -29.91 5.75
C ASP A 67 9.54 -29.49 4.27
N ARG A 68 8.37 -29.18 3.69
CA ARG A 68 8.26 -28.69 2.30
C ARG A 68 8.99 -27.37 2.13
N VAL A 69 8.72 -26.40 3.00
CA VAL A 69 9.36 -25.08 2.95
C VAL A 69 10.87 -25.20 3.14
N GLU A 70 11.33 -25.99 4.12
CA GLU A 70 12.75 -26.21 4.38
C GLU A 70 13.47 -26.92 3.22
N SER A 71 12.77 -27.79 2.49
CA SER A 71 13.29 -28.44 1.28
C SER A 71 13.24 -27.56 0.01
N GLY A 72 12.89 -26.27 0.14
CA GLY A 72 12.78 -25.33 -0.99
C GLY A 72 11.50 -25.47 -1.81
N GLY A 73 10.50 -26.16 -1.28
CA GLY A 73 9.21 -26.33 -1.91
C GLY A 73 8.31 -25.10 -1.79
N GLU A 74 7.65 -24.74 -2.88
CA GLU A 74 6.73 -23.60 -2.92
C GLU A 74 5.44 -23.88 -2.14
N VAL A 75 5.09 -22.97 -1.24
CA VAL A 75 3.82 -22.94 -0.51
C VAL A 75 3.31 -21.51 -0.61
N PHE A 76 2.25 -21.30 -1.40
CA PHE A 76 1.63 -19.99 -1.54
C PHE A 76 0.29 -19.95 -0.81
N GLU A 77 0.11 -18.92 0.02
CA GLU A 77 -1.23 -18.55 0.46
C GLU A 77 -1.99 -17.95 -0.74
N ASP A 78 -3.22 -18.39 -1.01
CA ASP A 78 -4.03 -17.92 -2.14
C ASP A 78 -4.11 -16.38 -2.20
N LYS A 79 -4.25 -15.73 -1.04
CA LYS A 79 -4.27 -14.25 -0.95
C LYS A 79 -2.95 -13.63 -1.41
N THR A 80 -1.83 -14.24 -1.07
CA THR A 80 -0.49 -13.80 -1.48
C THR A 80 -0.30 -14.02 -2.98
N TYR A 81 -0.73 -15.16 -3.52
CA TYR A 81 -0.68 -15.40 -4.96
C TYR A 81 -1.52 -14.39 -5.75
N ILE A 82 -2.76 -14.11 -5.30
CA ILE A 82 -3.63 -13.11 -5.93
C ILE A 82 -2.97 -11.73 -5.92
N LEU A 83 -2.38 -11.32 -4.78
CA LEU A 83 -1.68 -10.04 -4.67
C LEU A 83 -0.46 -9.96 -5.59
N LEU A 84 0.36 -11.01 -5.64
CA LEU A 84 1.55 -11.07 -6.51
C LEU A 84 1.17 -11.06 -7.99
N LYS A 85 0.11 -11.78 -8.35
CA LYS A 85 -0.42 -11.79 -9.72
C LYS A 85 -0.94 -10.41 -10.11
N ASP A 86 -1.69 -9.77 -9.23
CA ASP A 86 -2.21 -8.41 -9.48
C ASP A 86 -1.08 -7.38 -9.62
N LEU A 87 -0.04 -7.46 -8.77
CA LEU A 87 1.16 -6.63 -8.91
C LEU A 87 1.89 -6.90 -10.23
N TYR A 88 2.04 -8.17 -10.62
CA TYR A 88 2.65 -8.55 -11.89
C TYR A 88 1.87 -8.01 -13.09
N ASP A 89 0.54 -8.12 -13.06
CA ASP A 89 -0.35 -7.59 -14.10
C ASP A 89 -0.26 -6.05 -14.17
N TYR A 90 -0.15 -5.37 -13.03
CA TYR A 90 0.13 -3.93 -12.97
C TYR A 90 1.49 -3.59 -13.60
N GLN A 91 2.56 -4.31 -13.25
CA GLN A 91 3.89 -4.05 -13.81
C GLN A 91 3.93 -4.23 -15.33
N LYS A 92 3.19 -5.22 -15.85
CA LYS A 92 3.06 -5.47 -17.28
C LYS A 92 2.23 -4.38 -17.99
N ASN A 93 1.19 -3.87 -17.33
CA ASN A 93 0.31 -2.85 -17.88
C ASN A 93 0.08 -1.69 -16.89
N LYS A 94 1.04 -0.78 -16.86
CA LYS A 94 1.03 0.44 -16.03
C LYS A 94 0.01 1.48 -16.49
N GLY A 95 -0.59 1.33 -17.68
CA GLY A 95 -1.55 2.31 -18.20
C GLY A 95 -1.00 3.74 -18.24
N GLU A 96 -1.75 4.69 -17.68
CA GLU A 96 -1.37 6.11 -17.63
C GLU A 96 -0.20 6.39 -16.67
N ASP A 97 -0.06 5.59 -15.60
CA ASP A 97 1.05 5.70 -14.64
C ASP A 97 2.42 5.53 -15.33
N LYS A 98 2.45 4.81 -16.46
CA LYS A 98 3.67 4.65 -17.26
C LYS A 98 4.24 6.01 -17.69
N LYS A 99 3.39 6.98 -18.06
CA LYS A 99 3.87 8.30 -18.49
C LYS A 99 4.59 9.04 -17.37
N VAL A 100 4.06 8.93 -16.15
CA VAL A 100 4.65 9.51 -14.95
C VAL A 100 5.99 8.84 -14.65
N LEU A 101 6.03 7.51 -14.66
CA LEU A 101 7.24 6.75 -14.42
C LEU A 101 8.33 7.04 -15.47
N ASP A 102 7.99 6.99 -16.76
CA ASP A 102 8.94 7.26 -17.84
C ASP A 102 9.50 8.70 -17.75
N PHE A 103 8.69 9.66 -17.32
CA PHE A 103 9.13 11.04 -17.11
C PHE A 103 10.16 11.16 -15.96
N PHE A 104 9.90 10.53 -14.81
CA PHE A 104 10.76 10.66 -13.64
C PHE A 104 11.97 9.72 -13.66
N ALA A 105 11.93 8.60 -14.40
CA ALA A 105 13.01 7.61 -14.45
C ALA A 105 14.42 8.20 -14.63
N PRO A 106 14.67 9.15 -15.55
CA PRO A 106 15.99 9.76 -15.69
C PRO A 106 16.26 10.92 -14.71
N LEU A 107 15.26 11.40 -13.99
CA LEU A 107 15.32 12.63 -13.19
C LEU A 107 15.56 12.39 -11.70
N ILE A 108 15.12 11.24 -11.18
CA ILE A 108 15.14 10.95 -9.73
C ILE A 108 16.02 9.72 -9.42
N PRO A 109 16.53 9.62 -8.18
CA PRO A 109 17.24 8.43 -7.73
C PRO A 109 16.43 7.14 -7.92
N LYS A 110 17.13 6.02 -8.14
CA LYS A 110 16.50 4.71 -8.35
C LYS A 110 15.54 4.33 -7.22
N ASP A 111 15.95 4.54 -5.96
CA ASP A 111 15.12 4.20 -4.81
C ASP A 111 13.82 5.01 -4.78
N ASP A 112 13.88 6.28 -5.19
CA ASP A 112 12.69 7.14 -5.29
C ASP A 112 11.77 6.74 -6.43
N TYR A 113 12.36 6.30 -7.54
CA TYR A 113 11.62 5.74 -8.66
C TYR A 113 10.87 4.47 -8.24
N GLU A 114 11.53 3.56 -7.53
CA GLU A 114 10.88 2.35 -7.01
C GLU A 114 9.79 2.68 -5.97
N ALA A 115 10.04 3.68 -5.12
CA ALA A 115 9.04 4.18 -4.18
C ALA A 115 7.84 4.81 -4.89
N LEU A 116 8.07 5.56 -5.97
CA LEU A 116 7.02 6.16 -6.81
C LEU A 116 6.19 5.08 -7.50
N GLU A 117 6.82 4.07 -8.10
CA GLU A 117 6.12 2.94 -8.74
C GLU A 117 5.22 2.20 -7.75
N ALA A 118 5.75 1.87 -6.56
CA ALA A 118 4.97 1.25 -5.50
C ALA A 118 3.81 2.16 -5.03
N SER A 119 4.03 3.47 -5.02
CA SER A 119 3.03 4.46 -4.62
C SER A 119 1.91 4.64 -5.65
N LEU A 120 2.22 4.54 -6.95
CA LEU A 120 1.23 4.57 -8.03
C LEU A 120 0.34 3.33 -7.97
N TYR A 121 0.93 2.15 -7.76
CA TYR A 121 0.19 0.92 -7.50
C TYR A 121 -0.72 1.06 -6.26
N LEU A 122 -0.18 1.60 -5.16
CA LEU A 122 -0.96 1.88 -3.95
C LEU A 122 -2.14 2.82 -4.24
N ARG A 123 -1.93 3.91 -4.98
CA ARG A 123 -2.98 4.87 -5.35
C ARG A 123 -4.08 4.20 -6.17
N LYS A 124 -3.73 3.35 -7.13
CA LYS A 124 -4.70 2.54 -7.88
C LYS A 124 -5.56 1.70 -6.95
N LYS A 125 -4.94 0.95 -6.03
CA LYS A 125 -5.67 0.12 -5.05
C LYS A 125 -6.56 0.93 -4.11
N PHE A 126 -6.11 2.12 -3.72
CA PHE A 126 -6.91 3.06 -2.94
C PHE A 126 -8.14 3.54 -3.72
N SER A 127 -7.98 3.89 -5.01
CA SER A 127 -9.10 4.28 -5.87
C SER A 127 -10.12 3.15 -6.09
N GLU A 128 -9.66 1.90 -6.09
CA GLU A 128 -10.48 0.67 -6.11
C GLU A 128 -11.14 0.37 -4.76
N ARG A 129 -11.00 1.26 -3.76
CA ARG A 129 -11.54 1.14 -2.38
C ARG A 129 -11.01 -0.08 -1.62
N LEU A 130 -9.81 -0.55 -1.96
CA LEU A 130 -9.16 -1.66 -1.27
C LEU A 130 -8.35 -1.18 -0.06
N ASP A 131 -8.14 -2.08 0.92
CA ASP A 131 -7.29 -1.78 2.08
C ASP A 131 -5.81 -1.73 1.66
N VAL A 132 -5.26 -0.51 1.68
CA VAL A 132 -3.88 -0.24 1.28
C VAL A 132 -2.91 -0.13 2.45
N ARG A 133 -3.34 -0.38 3.70
CA ARG A 133 -2.48 -0.20 4.88
C ARG A 133 -1.19 -0.99 4.81
N LYS A 134 -1.28 -2.26 4.40
CA LYS A 134 -0.11 -3.13 4.23
C LYS A 134 0.84 -2.62 3.15
N LEU A 135 0.29 -2.18 2.01
CA LEU A 135 1.10 -1.60 0.92
C LEU A 135 1.83 -0.33 1.39
N LYS A 136 1.15 0.52 2.16
CA LYS A 136 1.76 1.74 2.72
C LYS A 136 2.88 1.40 3.71
N GLU A 137 2.63 0.42 4.57
CA GLU A 137 3.63 -0.07 5.53
C GLU A 137 4.83 -0.68 4.82
N ASP A 138 4.62 -1.45 3.75
CA ASP A 138 5.70 -2.02 2.93
C ASP A 138 6.56 -0.96 2.27
N ILE A 139 5.96 0.10 1.72
CA ILE A 139 6.69 1.24 1.16
C ILE A 139 7.55 1.90 2.25
N ARG A 140 6.95 2.20 3.42
CA ARG A 140 7.69 2.81 4.52
C ARG A 140 8.82 1.92 5.03
N ARG A 141 8.60 0.61 5.12
CA ARG A 141 9.60 -0.35 5.57
C ARG A 141 10.79 -0.44 4.60
N ARG A 142 10.53 -0.36 3.29
CA ARG A 142 11.57 -0.45 2.25
C ARG A 142 12.34 0.86 2.06
N PHE A 143 11.66 1.99 2.10
CA PHE A 143 12.21 3.28 1.66
C PHE A 143 12.19 4.35 2.77
N GLY A 144 11.87 3.96 4.00
CA GLY A 144 11.82 4.85 5.17
C GLY A 144 10.77 5.96 5.07
N ASP A 145 11.00 7.05 5.79
CA ASP A 145 10.11 8.20 5.79
C ASP A 145 10.08 8.92 4.44
N ARG A 146 11.17 8.84 3.65
CA ARG A 146 11.21 9.37 2.29
C ARG A 146 10.22 8.66 1.37
N GLY A 147 10.17 7.33 1.41
CA GLY A 147 9.15 6.57 0.68
C GLY A 147 7.73 6.88 1.13
N ASN A 148 7.51 7.08 2.43
CA ASN A 148 6.22 7.51 2.94
C ASN A 148 5.80 8.91 2.40
N ASN A 149 6.75 9.86 2.33
CA ASN A 149 6.50 11.17 1.74
C ASN A 149 6.17 11.06 0.24
N ILE A 150 6.97 10.30 -0.53
CA ILE A 150 6.71 10.04 -1.95
C ILE A 150 5.30 9.43 -2.12
N SER A 151 4.92 8.47 -1.28
CA SER A 151 3.60 7.84 -1.31
C SER A 151 2.46 8.82 -1.06
N ASN A 152 2.61 9.70 -0.08
CA ASN A 152 1.63 10.73 0.21
C ASN A 152 1.52 11.75 -0.93
N LEU A 153 2.65 12.25 -1.43
CA LEU A 153 2.71 13.21 -2.56
C LEU A 153 2.12 12.61 -3.84
N CYS A 154 2.45 11.35 -4.15
CA CYS A 154 1.91 10.60 -5.29
C CYS A 154 0.40 10.41 -5.17
N THR A 155 -0.09 10.02 -3.99
CA THR A 155 -1.53 9.84 -3.74
C THR A 155 -2.30 11.15 -3.88
N ALA A 156 -1.69 12.27 -3.46
CA ALA A 156 -2.25 13.62 -3.62
C ALA A 156 -2.08 14.20 -5.05
N GLY A 157 -1.37 13.52 -5.95
CA GLY A 157 -1.22 13.93 -7.34
C GLY A 157 -0.17 15.01 -7.60
N TYR A 158 0.77 15.24 -6.66
CA TYR A 158 1.83 16.24 -6.84
C TYR A 158 2.78 15.90 -7.97
N PHE A 159 3.03 14.62 -8.23
CA PHE A 159 3.95 14.21 -9.29
C PHE A 159 3.47 14.72 -10.65
N GLU A 160 2.19 14.53 -10.95
CA GLU A 160 1.61 14.91 -12.23
C GLU A 160 1.28 16.40 -12.31
N LYS A 161 0.70 16.96 -11.24
CA LYS A 161 0.15 18.32 -11.26
C LYS A 161 1.18 19.40 -10.93
N PHE A 162 2.22 19.06 -10.18
CA PHE A 162 3.18 20.04 -9.67
C PHE A 162 4.61 19.75 -10.12
N LEU A 163 5.16 18.57 -9.82
CA LEU A 163 6.58 18.28 -10.06
C LEU A 163 6.96 18.24 -11.55
N ILE A 164 6.07 17.75 -12.42
CA ILE A 164 6.27 17.84 -13.87
C ILE A 164 6.32 19.31 -14.33
N GLN A 165 5.43 20.16 -13.82
CA GLN A 165 5.39 21.58 -14.17
C GLN A 165 6.63 22.32 -13.65
N LEU A 166 7.04 22.02 -12.42
CA LEU A 166 8.25 22.54 -11.80
C LEU A 166 9.48 22.24 -12.66
N TYR A 167 9.65 21.00 -13.10
CA TYR A 167 10.75 20.63 -14.00
C TYR A 167 10.71 21.42 -15.31
N ASN A 168 9.52 21.60 -15.90
CA ASN A 168 9.37 22.35 -17.13
C ASN A 168 9.66 23.85 -16.96
N TYR A 169 9.45 24.40 -15.76
CA TYR A 169 9.73 25.79 -15.42
C TYR A 169 11.22 26.03 -15.12
N SER A 170 11.83 25.23 -14.23
CA SER A 170 13.27 25.28 -13.94
C SER A 170 13.86 23.89 -13.88
N ARG A 171 14.53 23.49 -14.98
CA ARG A 171 15.21 22.19 -15.08
C ARG A 171 16.48 22.14 -14.23
N GLU A 172 17.19 23.26 -14.14
CA GLU A 172 18.48 23.35 -13.46
C GLU A 172 18.31 23.19 -11.95
N ASP A 173 17.27 23.81 -11.37
CA ASP A 173 17.01 23.75 -9.93
C ASP A 173 16.14 22.55 -9.53
N PHE A 174 15.54 21.84 -10.50
CA PHE A 174 14.56 20.79 -10.23
C PHE A 174 15.06 19.77 -9.21
N LYS A 175 16.30 19.31 -9.33
CA LYS A 175 16.84 18.27 -8.45
C LYS A 175 16.94 18.72 -7.00
N GLU A 176 17.36 19.97 -6.77
CA GLU A 176 17.47 20.54 -5.43
C GLU A 176 16.09 20.77 -4.82
N ILE A 177 15.15 21.33 -5.59
CA ILE A 177 13.79 21.59 -5.12
C ILE A 177 13.05 20.27 -4.88
N TYR A 178 13.18 19.29 -5.79
CA TYR A 178 12.65 17.95 -5.63
C TYR A 178 13.11 17.33 -4.30
N GLU A 179 14.42 17.38 -4.03
CA GLU A 179 14.99 16.85 -2.80
C GLU A 179 14.35 17.48 -1.55
N VAL A 180 14.17 18.80 -1.54
CA VAL A 180 13.47 19.50 -0.45
C VAL A 180 12.03 19.02 -0.30
N ILE A 181 11.31 18.87 -1.42
CA ILE A 181 9.91 18.44 -1.42
C ILE A 181 9.78 17.02 -0.89
N VAL A 182 10.53 16.05 -1.42
CA VAL A 182 10.35 14.63 -1.03
C VAL A 182 10.99 14.29 0.31
N SER A 183 12.11 14.93 0.70
CA SER A 183 12.71 14.69 2.03
C SER A 183 11.94 15.38 3.14
N LYS A 184 11.53 16.64 2.94
CA LYS A 184 10.96 17.45 4.04
C LYS A 184 9.45 17.58 3.96
N SER A 185 8.81 17.12 2.88
CA SER A 185 7.39 17.37 2.56
C SER A 185 7.05 18.86 2.71
N ALA A 186 7.94 19.75 2.25
CA ALA A 186 7.95 21.17 2.62
C ALA A 186 6.65 21.91 2.33
N MET A 187 5.84 21.39 1.40
CA MET A 187 4.63 22.03 0.88
C MET A 187 3.32 21.45 1.43
N ALA A 188 3.40 20.35 2.18
CA ALA A 188 2.22 19.58 2.55
C ALA A 188 2.33 18.99 3.96
N VAL A 189 1.23 19.12 4.70
CA VAL A 189 0.96 18.42 5.95
C VAL A 189 -0.01 17.29 5.64
N PHE A 190 0.40 16.04 5.89
CA PHE A 190 -0.46 14.87 5.71
C PHE A 190 -1.02 14.43 7.05
N VAL A 191 -2.27 14.78 7.32
CA VAL A 191 -2.95 14.52 8.58
C VAL A 191 -3.39 13.07 8.66
N SER A 192 -3.04 12.43 9.78
CA SER A 192 -3.57 11.11 10.14
C SER A 192 -4.56 11.22 11.29
N SER A 193 -5.49 10.27 11.36
CA SER A 193 -6.51 10.20 12.42
C SER A 193 -5.97 9.99 13.83
N GLN A 194 -4.67 9.68 13.97
CA GLN A 194 -3.99 9.55 15.25
C GLN A 194 -3.30 10.85 15.69
N MET A 195 -3.17 11.83 14.80
CA MET A 195 -2.56 13.12 15.15
C MET A 195 -3.49 13.94 16.03
N SER A 196 -2.91 14.51 17.08
CA SER A 196 -3.53 15.56 17.89
C SER A 196 -3.52 16.91 17.18
N ASP A 197 -4.41 17.80 17.59
CA ASP A 197 -4.49 19.15 17.01
C ASP A 197 -3.22 19.97 17.25
N TYR A 198 -2.53 19.69 18.35
CA TYR A 198 -1.20 20.24 18.64
C TYR A 198 -0.16 19.79 17.61
N GLU A 199 -0.08 18.49 17.32
CA GLU A 199 0.86 17.95 16.33
C GLU A 199 0.60 18.51 14.92
N ILE A 200 -0.67 18.59 14.51
CA ILE A 200 -1.05 19.18 13.21
C ILE A 200 -0.57 20.64 13.16
N THR A 201 -0.83 21.42 14.21
CA THR A 201 -0.45 22.83 14.30
C THR A 201 1.08 23.02 14.27
N GLN A 202 1.84 22.18 14.98
CA GLN A 202 3.31 22.25 14.98
C GLN A 202 3.88 21.89 13.61
N ASP A 203 3.39 20.84 12.97
CA ASP A 203 3.87 20.46 11.64
C ASP A 203 3.52 21.54 10.62
N LEU A 204 2.30 22.09 10.67
CA LEU A 204 1.89 23.20 9.80
C LEU A 204 2.80 24.42 9.94
N ARG A 205 3.09 24.89 11.17
CA ARG A 205 4.00 26.02 11.38
C ARG A 205 5.37 25.75 10.77
N ARG A 206 5.92 24.57 11.01
CA ARG A 206 7.20 24.15 10.42
C ARG A 206 7.15 24.15 8.89
N LYS A 207 6.04 23.74 8.27
CA LYS A 207 5.87 23.82 6.80
C LYS A 207 5.77 25.25 6.32
N ILE A 208 5.04 26.11 7.00
CA ILE A 208 4.94 27.54 6.65
C ILE A 208 6.33 28.19 6.65
N ASP A 209 7.14 27.92 7.68
CA ASP A 209 8.50 28.46 7.77
C ASP A 209 9.40 27.92 6.64
N LEU A 210 9.28 26.64 6.30
CA LEU A 210 9.99 26.05 5.16
C LEU A 210 9.52 26.65 3.84
N SER A 211 8.21 26.75 3.62
CA SER A 211 7.62 27.36 2.42
C SER A 211 8.14 28.77 2.22
N LYS A 212 8.08 29.62 3.25
CA LYS A 212 8.63 30.98 3.20
C LYS A 212 10.12 31.00 2.88
N LYS A 213 10.91 30.11 3.50
CA LYS A 213 12.35 30.00 3.24
C LYS A 213 12.66 29.64 1.78
N TYR A 214 11.81 28.85 1.14
CA TYR A 214 11.98 28.38 -0.23
C TYR A 214 11.14 29.17 -1.25
N GLY A 215 10.52 30.30 -0.85
CA GLY A 215 9.74 31.16 -1.74
C GLY A 215 8.45 30.53 -2.25
N LEU A 216 7.83 29.66 -1.46
CA LEU A 216 6.54 29.06 -1.75
C LEU A 216 5.42 29.88 -1.11
N ASP A 217 4.44 30.26 -1.92
CA ASP A 217 3.32 31.11 -1.49
C ASP A 217 2.15 30.30 -0.92
N PHE A 218 2.33 28.99 -0.70
CA PHE A 218 1.26 28.13 -0.20
C PHE A 218 1.77 26.95 0.64
N VAL A 219 0.86 26.41 1.46
CA VAL A 219 0.97 25.10 2.12
C VAL A 219 -0.36 24.38 2.01
N HIS A 220 -0.32 23.07 1.72
CA HIS A 220 -1.53 22.25 1.70
C HIS A 220 -1.65 21.38 2.95
N ILE A 221 -2.87 21.21 3.44
CA ILE A 221 -3.21 20.23 4.46
C ILE A 221 -4.05 19.15 3.80
N HIS A 222 -3.57 17.91 3.88
CA HIS A 222 -4.20 16.75 3.24
C HIS A 222 -4.76 15.80 4.29
N GLY A 223 -6.01 15.38 4.10
CA GLY A 223 -6.60 14.24 4.80
C GLY A 223 -6.98 13.17 3.78
N ILE A 224 -6.26 12.03 3.77
CA ILE A 224 -6.51 10.94 2.81
C ILE A 224 -7.28 9.82 3.51
N GLY A 225 -8.50 9.54 3.06
CA GLY A 225 -9.42 8.56 3.64
C GLY A 225 -10.33 9.16 4.72
N GLU A 226 -11.51 8.58 4.87
CA GLU A 226 -12.63 9.06 5.70
C GLU A 226 -12.21 9.56 7.09
N ARG A 227 -11.47 8.74 7.85
CA ARG A 227 -11.07 9.09 9.22
C ARG A 227 -10.15 10.32 9.27
N ASN A 228 -9.25 10.43 8.30
CA ASN A 228 -8.30 11.53 8.21
C ASN A 228 -9.01 12.81 7.75
N ILE A 229 -9.99 12.70 6.84
CA ILE A 229 -10.86 13.81 6.45
C ILE A 229 -11.59 14.39 7.66
N LEU A 230 -12.17 13.52 8.50
CA LEU A 230 -12.86 13.96 9.71
C LEU A 230 -11.92 14.69 10.68
N THR A 231 -10.68 14.20 10.84
CA THR A 231 -9.66 14.88 11.65
C THR A 231 -9.33 16.27 11.10
N VAL A 232 -9.13 16.40 9.78
CA VAL A 232 -8.88 17.71 9.15
C VAL A 232 -10.05 18.65 9.36
N ARG A 233 -11.29 18.20 9.14
CA ARG A 233 -12.49 19.01 9.34
C ARG A 233 -12.62 19.50 10.79
N ARG A 234 -12.42 18.61 11.76
CA ARG A 234 -12.43 18.97 13.19
C ARG A 234 -11.38 20.03 13.48
N TRP A 235 -10.15 19.78 13.05
CA TRP A 235 -9.04 20.70 13.28
C TRP A 235 -9.29 22.09 12.67
N ILE A 236 -9.81 22.18 11.45
CA ILE A 236 -10.18 23.45 10.81
C ILE A 236 -11.20 24.21 11.67
N GLU A 237 -12.26 23.52 12.11
CA GLU A 237 -13.35 24.13 12.89
C GLU A 237 -12.84 24.74 14.20
N GLU A 238 -12.01 24.00 14.92
CA GLU A 238 -11.44 24.41 16.21
C GLU A 238 -10.41 25.53 16.07
N ASN A 239 -9.76 25.65 14.90
CA ASN A 239 -8.67 26.60 14.65
C ASN A 239 -9.07 27.76 13.74
N LYS A 240 -10.36 27.95 13.41
CA LYS A 240 -10.87 29.00 12.51
C LYS A 240 -10.24 30.38 12.77
N GLY A 241 -10.33 30.88 14.00
CA GLY A 241 -9.81 32.20 14.36
C GLY A 241 -8.29 32.37 14.21
N SER A 242 -7.53 31.26 14.24
CA SER A 242 -6.08 31.25 13.99
C SER A 242 -5.70 30.95 12.54
N LEU A 243 -6.68 30.75 11.66
CA LEU A 243 -6.50 30.51 10.23
C LEU A 243 -7.13 31.62 9.39
N ASP A 244 -7.95 32.49 9.98
CA ASP A 244 -8.71 33.54 9.29
C ASP A 244 -7.84 34.64 8.65
N PHE A 245 -6.53 34.64 8.89
CA PHE A 245 -5.57 35.50 8.20
C PHE A 245 -4.95 34.87 6.94
N LEU A 246 -5.27 33.62 6.63
CA LEU A 246 -4.84 32.92 5.41
C LEU A 246 -6.05 32.74 4.49
N ASN A 247 -5.91 33.11 3.22
CA ASN A 247 -6.90 32.74 2.21
C ASN A 247 -6.93 31.21 2.12
N LYS A 248 -8.10 30.61 2.38
CA LYS A 248 -8.28 29.16 2.42
C LYS A 248 -9.24 28.67 1.36
N GLU A 249 -8.76 27.75 0.53
CA GLU A 249 -9.60 26.99 -0.40
C GLU A 249 -9.69 25.54 0.06
N ILE A 250 -10.90 25.00 0.13
CA ILE A 250 -11.14 23.62 0.57
C ILE A 250 -11.67 22.82 -0.61
N PHE A 251 -10.95 21.76 -0.95
CA PHE A 251 -11.32 20.83 -2.02
C PHE A 251 -11.53 19.44 -1.43
N GLU A 252 -12.62 18.78 -1.80
CA GLU A 252 -12.85 17.40 -1.41
C GLU A 252 -13.28 16.56 -2.61
N LYS A 253 -12.52 15.51 -2.90
CA LYS A 253 -12.80 14.62 -4.02
C LYS A 253 -12.25 13.22 -3.73
N GLU A 254 -13.02 12.19 -4.11
CA GLU A 254 -12.57 10.79 -4.12
C GLU A 254 -12.05 10.25 -2.77
N GLY A 255 -12.47 10.83 -1.64
CA GLY A 255 -11.99 10.43 -0.31
C GLY A 255 -10.67 11.10 0.07
N ILE A 256 -10.37 12.27 -0.50
CA ILE A 256 -9.28 13.17 -0.12
C ILE A 256 -9.86 14.56 0.16
N ILE A 257 -9.49 15.17 1.28
CA ILE A 257 -9.67 16.60 1.55
C ILE A 257 -8.33 17.32 1.42
N ILE A 258 -8.35 18.48 0.77
CA ILE A 258 -7.21 19.38 0.63
C ILE A 258 -7.65 20.75 1.14
N VAL A 259 -6.87 21.32 2.05
CA VAL A 259 -6.99 22.72 2.46
C VAL A 259 -5.76 23.43 1.94
N GLU A 260 -5.94 24.32 0.98
CA GLU A 260 -4.88 25.21 0.53
C GLU A 260 -4.84 26.45 1.43
N LEU A 261 -3.66 26.77 1.94
CA LEU A 261 -3.39 27.98 2.71
C LEU A 261 -2.40 28.84 1.92
N LEU A 262 -2.84 30.00 1.45
CA LEU A 262 -1.96 30.99 0.81
C LEU A 262 -1.22 31.81 1.88
N LEU A 263 0.10 31.99 1.71
CA LEU A 263 1.04 32.55 2.70
C LEU A 263 1.37 34.03 2.54
#